data_AF-A0A4R2IHU2-F1
#
_entry.id   AF-A0A4R2IHU2-F1
#
_cell.length_a   1.000
_cell.length_b   1.000
_cell.length_c   1.000
_cell.angle_alpha   90.00
_cell.angle_beta   90.00
_cell.angle_gamma   90.00
#
_symmetry.space_group_name_H-M   'P 1'
#
loop_
_entity.id
_entity.type
_entity.pdbx_description
1 polymer ?
#
loop_
_entity_poly.entity_id
_entity_poly.type
_entity_poly.pdbx_seq_one_letter_code
_entity_poly.pdbx_strand_id
1 'polypeptide(L)'
;MIIRPRRIAWTAAGFALALSTAFAQSLPVPTPTGPLSLPGPDMVTPWFNGVITSIGSVWACGSNPPIYGTRVMGYTGFSHPPPNYSPAIGEVFYTHLVLGHPGNPCGGSVVGLELILPPGVETAVSANNPTFCFAILPNPDRLHDMDADPDYGCPTTFPQGLEGLAVRPLRGGFQNSSAWGMAQGFWLEILIPLRATQVQLGNQSIRWRVNPGIAEVGYAEVPAFVNGDVLFRDEMENTLLLLDLCTVNPAPQGC
;
A
#
# COMPACT_ATOMS: atom_id res chain seq x y z
N MET A 1 -5.11 1.41 12.46
CA MET A 1 -3.70 0.91 12.60
C MET A 1 -2.69 1.91 12.04
N ILE A 2 -1.65 2.27 12.80
CA ILE A 2 -0.61 3.25 12.43
C ILE A 2 0.61 2.48 11.90
N ILE A 3 0.97 2.69 10.64
CA ILE A 3 2.18 2.11 10.04
C ILE A 3 3.33 3.11 10.22
N ARG A 4 4.37 2.76 11.00
CA ARG A 4 5.59 3.57 11.15
C ARG A 4 6.80 2.76 10.67
N PRO A 5 7.63 3.26 9.74
CA PRO A 5 8.87 2.61 9.39
C PRO A 5 9.85 2.61 10.57
N ARG A 6 10.45 1.44 10.86
CA ARG A 6 11.43 1.26 11.95
C ARG A 6 12.80 1.79 11.51
N ARG A 7 13.35 2.79 12.23
CA ARG A 7 14.74 3.21 12.08
C ARG A 7 15.69 2.13 12.63
N ILE A 8 16.67 1.73 11.83
CA ILE A 8 17.83 0.94 12.28
C ILE A 8 18.95 1.92 12.63
N ALA A 9 19.30 1.98 13.92
CA ALA A 9 20.39 2.83 14.40
C ALA A 9 21.75 2.19 14.08
N TRP A 10 22.57 2.89 13.29
CA TRP A 10 23.97 2.56 13.10
C TRP A 10 24.80 3.12 14.26
N THR A 11 25.44 2.24 15.03
CA THR A 11 26.41 2.62 16.06
C THR A 11 27.78 2.84 15.42
N ALA A 12 28.21 4.10 15.33
CA ALA A 12 29.59 4.45 15.02
C ALA A 12 30.42 4.49 16.32
N ALA A 13 31.48 3.66 16.36
CA ALA A 13 32.45 3.62 17.45
C ALA A 13 33.42 4.82 17.34
N GLY A 14 33.61 5.50 18.47
CA GLY A 14 34.35 6.76 18.57
C GLY A 14 35.86 6.63 18.53
N PHE A 15 36.50 7.73 18.15
CA PHE A 15 37.90 8.03 18.39
C PHE A 15 37.97 9.16 19.42
N ALA A 16 38.69 8.92 20.52
CA ALA A 16 38.88 9.86 21.61
C ALA A 16 40.09 10.77 21.34
N LEU A 17 39.96 12.07 21.64
CA LEU A 17 41.10 12.96 21.86
C LEU A 17 40.76 14.05 22.89
N ALA A 18 41.78 14.41 23.65
CA ALA A 18 41.70 14.89 25.02
C ALA A 18 41.66 16.42 25.18
N LEU A 19 40.90 16.82 26.21
CA LEU A 19 41.12 17.89 27.22
C LEU A 19 41.63 19.28 26.80
N SER A 20 40.74 20.27 27.01
CA SER A 20 41.11 21.58 27.54
C SER A 20 39.98 22.12 28.44
N THR A 21 40.31 22.37 29.70
CA THR A 21 39.41 22.84 30.76
C THR A 21 39.09 24.32 30.62
N ALA A 22 37.82 24.66 30.37
CA ALA A 22 37.26 25.98 30.60
C ALA A 22 36.11 25.86 31.61
N PHE A 23 36.21 26.57 32.73
CA PHE A 23 35.12 26.68 33.71
C PHE A 23 34.00 27.53 33.09
N ALA A 24 33.07 26.89 32.40
CA ALA A 24 31.80 27.47 32.03
C ALA A 24 30.84 27.36 33.23
N GLN A 25 30.31 28.50 33.67
CA GLN A 25 29.20 28.54 34.63
C GLN A 25 28.00 27.84 33.99
N SER A 26 27.64 26.67 34.53
CA SER A 26 26.50 25.90 34.05
C SER A 26 25.21 26.64 34.38
N LEU A 27 24.55 27.19 33.36
CA LEU A 27 23.14 27.54 33.46
C LEU A 27 22.35 26.26 33.82
N PRO A 28 21.34 26.34 34.69
CA PRO A 28 20.51 25.20 35.02
C PRO A 28 19.85 24.68 33.74
N VAL A 29 20.26 23.49 33.31
CA VAL A 29 19.61 22.77 32.22
C VAL A 29 18.22 22.40 32.72
N PRO A 30 17.14 22.89 32.09
CA PRO A 30 15.80 22.48 32.47
C PRO A 30 15.70 20.97 32.25
N THR A 31 15.52 20.22 33.33
CA THR A 31 15.23 18.79 33.29
C THR A 31 13.87 18.60 32.62
N PRO A 32 13.79 17.95 31.45
CA PRO A 32 12.49 17.60 30.89
C PRO A 32 11.88 16.52 31.79
N THR A 33 10.90 16.89 32.60
CA THR A 33 10.18 15.99 33.52
C THR A 33 9.00 15.26 32.86
N GLY A 34 8.95 15.23 31.52
CA GLY A 34 7.97 14.46 30.77
C GLY A 34 8.62 13.26 30.07
N PRO A 35 7.95 12.08 29.99
CA PRO A 35 8.34 11.09 29.00
C PRO A 35 8.36 11.76 27.63
N LEU A 36 9.45 11.59 26.88
CA LEU A 36 9.53 11.98 25.46
C LEU A 36 8.41 11.24 24.72
N SER A 37 7.23 11.84 24.60
CA SER A 37 6.28 11.40 23.58
C SER A 37 6.94 11.72 22.25
N LEU A 38 7.29 10.69 21.48
CA LEU A 38 7.66 10.91 20.09
C LEU A 38 6.61 11.84 19.46
N PRO A 39 7.00 12.88 18.70
CA PRO A 39 6.04 13.67 17.97
C PRO A 39 5.09 12.73 17.20
N GLY A 40 3.81 13.10 17.15
CA GLY A 40 2.83 12.41 16.31
C GLY A 40 3.30 12.41 14.85
N PRO A 41 2.64 11.65 13.95
CA PRO A 41 2.91 11.82 12.53
C PRO A 41 2.73 13.30 12.17
N ASP A 42 3.72 13.90 11.52
CA ASP A 42 3.71 15.33 11.18
C ASP A 42 2.70 15.62 10.06
N MET A 43 2.24 14.59 9.33
CA MET A 43 1.42 14.75 8.14
C MET A 43 0.64 13.47 7.77
N VAL A 44 -0.68 13.60 7.55
CA VAL A 44 -1.51 12.53 6.96
C VAL A 44 -1.54 12.71 5.44
N THR A 45 -1.19 11.67 4.69
CA THR A 45 -1.12 11.74 3.23
C THR A 45 -2.46 11.35 2.63
N PRO A 46 -3.17 12.26 1.93
CA PRO A 46 -4.43 11.91 1.28
C PRO A 46 -4.21 11.02 0.05
N TRP A 47 -5.24 10.27 -0.31
CA TRP A 47 -5.28 9.48 -1.55
C TRP A 47 -5.95 10.25 -2.68
N PHE A 48 -5.40 10.11 -3.89
CA PHE A 48 -6.09 10.43 -5.12
C PHE A 48 -6.57 9.14 -5.78
N ASN A 49 -7.87 8.89 -5.64
CA ASN A 49 -8.51 7.66 -6.05
C ASN A 49 -9.11 7.78 -7.44
N GLY A 50 -8.96 6.70 -8.23
CA GLY A 50 -9.71 6.46 -9.43
C GLY A 50 -11.15 6.04 -9.14
N VAL A 51 -11.85 5.61 -10.19
CA VAL A 51 -13.26 5.19 -10.09
C VAL A 51 -13.35 3.70 -9.75
N ILE A 52 -14.36 3.33 -8.97
CA ILE A 52 -14.71 1.92 -8.71
C ILE A 52 -15.13 1.25 -10.02
N THR A 53 -14.53 0.11 -10.30
CA THR A 53 -14.81 -0.73 -11.46
C THR A 53 -15.33 -2.09 -11.02
N SER A 54 -16.27 -2.65 -11.77
CA SER A 54 -16.72 -4.05 -11.62
C SER A 54 -15.91 -4.94 -12.57
N ILE A 55 -15.40 -6.06 -12.07
CA ILE A 55 -14.46 -6.94 -12.76
C ILE A 55 -14.94 -8.39 -12.66
N GLY A 56 -15.31 -8.94 -13.83
CA GLY A 56 -15.85 -10.30 -13.94
C GLY A 56 -17.27 -10.44 -13.38
N SER A 57 -17.85 -11.61 -13.59
CA SER A 57 -19.22 -11.89 -13.16
C SER A 57 -19.35 -13.26 -12.53
N VAL A 58 -20.37 -13.42 -11.67
CA VAL A 58 -20.61 -14.68 -10.99
C VAL A 58 -22.10 -14.95 -10.86
N TRP A 59 -22.44 -16.23 -10.85
CA TRP A 59 -23.75 -16.73 -10.44
C TRP A 59 -23.67 -17.18 -8.98
N ALA A 60 -24.49 -16.58 -8.12
CA ALA A 60 -24.49 -16.89 -6.69
C ALA A 60 -25.04 -18.30 -6.42
N CYS A 61 -24.28 -19.09 -5.67
CA CYS A 61 -24.52 -20.52 -5.53
C CYS A 61 -25.51 -20.94 -4.42
N GLY A 62 -26.16 -19.99 -3.76
CA GLY A 62 -27.15 -20.23 -2.71
C GLY A 62 -28.56 -19.72 -3.04
N SER A 63 -28.77 -19.14 -4.22
CA SER A 63 -30.05 -18.57 -4.64
C SER A 63 -30.73 -19.41 -5.70
N ASN A 64 -32.04 -19.66 -5.54
CA ASN A 64 -32.89 -20.23 -6.58
C ASN A 64 -34.08 -19.28 -6.83
N PRO A 65 -34.16 -18.57 -7.98
CA PRO A 65 -33.27 -18.69 -9.14
C PRO A 65 -31.85 -18.13 -8.87
N PRO A 66 -30.83 -18.57 -9.65
CA PRO A 66 -29.47 -18.02 -9.55
C PRO A 66 -29.46 -16.50 -9.74
N ILE A 67 -28.81 -15.78 -8.83
CA ILE A 67 -28.63 -14.33 -8.93
C ILE A 67 -27.30 -14.06 -9.63
N TYR A 68 -27.36 -13.27 -10.71
CA TYR A 68 -26.19 -12.76 -11.42
C TYR A 68 -25.63 -11.54 -10.69
N GLY A 69 -24.32 -11.46 -10.51
CA GLY A 69 -23.68 -10.33 -9.84
C GLY A 69 -22.22 -10.13 -10.25
N THR A 70 -21.66 -9.03 -9.74
CA THR A 70 -20.23 -8.72 -9.88
C THR A 70 -19.39 -9.71 -9.09
N ARG A 71 -18.33 -10.24 -9.71
CA ARG A 71 -17.40 -11.15 -9.03
C ARG A 71 -16.45 -10.39 -8.11
N VAL A 72 -15.66 -9.49 -8.67
CA VAL A 72 -14.73 -8.61 -7.94
C VAL A 72 -15.04 -7.16 -8.32
N MET A 73 -14.88 -6.24 -7.38
CA MET A 73 -14.90 -4.80 -7.66
C MET A 73 -13.65 -4.16 -7.08
N GLY A 74 -13.22 -3.04 -7.63
CA GLY A 74 -12.11 -2.31 -7.04
C GLY A 74 -11.77 -1.01 -7.73
N TYR A 75 -10.87 -0.29 -7.09
CA TYR A 75 -10.29 0.94 -7.58
C TYR A 75 -8.82 1.00 -7.16
N THR A 76 -8.09 1.90 -7.81
CA THR A 76 -6.71 2.19 -7.46
C THR A 76 -6.58 3.68 -7.24
N GLY A 77 -5.52 4.05 -6.56
CA GLY A 77 -5.18 5.42 -6.23
C GLY A 77 -3.69 5.53 -5.94
N PHE A 78 -3.25 6.74 -5.64
CA PHE A 78 -1.90 6.98 -5.16
C PHE A 78 -1.86 8.10 -4.14
N SER A 79 -0.85 8.07 -3.29
CA SER A 79 -0.68 8.99 -2.17
C SER A 79 -0.22 10.35 -2.69
N HIS A 80 -0.84 11.42 -2.21
CA HIS A 80 -0.50 12.80 -2.53
C HIS A 80 0.31 13.44 -1.39
N PRO A 81 1.66 13.34 -1.42
CA PRO A 81 2.47 13.95 -0.38
C PRO A 81 2.28 15.49 -0.42
N PRO A 82 1.96 16.14 0.71
CA PRO A 82 1.87 17.59 0.79
C PRO A 82 3.24 18.26 0.52
N PRO A 83 3.31 19.57 0.23
CA PRO A 83 2.23 20.56 0.24
C PRO A 83 1.50 20.69 -1.11
N ASN A 84 2.09 20.21 -2.21
CA ASN A 84 1.56 20.41 -3.56
C ASN A 84 0.57 19.31 -4.00
N TYR A 85 0.23 18.39 -3.08
CA TYR A 85 -0.66 17.25 -3.32
C TYR A 85 -0.35 16.54 -4.64
N SER A 86 0.94 16.39 -4.94
CA SER A 86 1.46 15.72 -6.12
C SER A 86 2.89 15.27 -5.83
N PRO A 87 3.26 14.01 -6.11
CA PRO A 87 4.64 13.57 -6.00
C PRO A 87 5.56 14.38 -6.91
N ALA A 88 6.78 14.63 -6.43
CA ALA A 88 7.88 15.17 -7.22
C ALA A 88 8.70 14.05 -7.92
N ILE A 89 9.49 14.42 -8.93
CA ILE A 89 10.44 13.47 -9.53
C ILE A 89 11.44 13.02 -8.46
N GLY A 90 11.69 11.72 -8.39
CA GLY A 90 12.59 11.09 -7.42
C GLY A 90 11.97 10.85 -6.03
N GLU A 91 10.84 11.48 -5.73
CA GLU A 91 10.09 11.26 -4.48
C GLU A 91 9.39 9.90 -4.51
N VAL A 92 9.38 9.24 -3.34
CA VAL A 92 8.64 7.99 -3.16
C VAL A 92 7.21 8.31 -2.76
N PHE A 93 6.27 7.72 -3.47
CA PHE A 93 4.84 7.78 -3.17
C PHE A 93 4.24 6.38 -3.28
N TYR A 94 3.12 6.11 -2.63
CA TYR A 94 2.48 4.80 -2.68
C TYR A 94 1.38 4.81 -3.72
N THR A 95 1.29 3.77 -4.55
CA THR A 95 0.02 3.39 -5.17
C THR A 95 -0.68 2.39 -4.27
N HIS A 96 -2.00 2.39 -4.28
CA HIS A 96 -2.76 1.29 -3.69
C HIS A 96 -3.77 0.69 -4.67
N LEU A 97 -4.15 -0.55 -4.41
CA LEU A 97 -5.28 -1.22 -5.04
C LEU A 97 -6.21 -1.69 -3.93
N VAL A 98 -7.46 -1.26 -3.97
CA VAL A 98 -8.53 -1.76 -3.08
C VAL A 98 -9.45 -2.65 -3.88
N LEU A 99 -9.55 -3.92 -3.49
CA LEU A 99 -10.45 -4.90 -4.08
C LEU A 99 -11.45 -5.39 -3.05
N GLY A 100 -12.71 -5.50 -3.46
CA GLY A 100 -13.76 -6.19 -2.73
C GLY A 100 -14.27 -7.38 -3.53
N HIS A 101 -14.66 -8.44 -2.84
CA HIS A 101 -15.28 -9.62 -3.43
C HIS A 101 -16.76 -9.72 -3.01
N PRO A 102 -17.67 -8.96 -3.66
CA PRO A 102 -19.09 -8.99 -3.31
C PRO A 102 -19.78 -10.28 -3.77
N GLY A 103 -19.22 -10.95 -4.78
CA GLY A 103 -19.79 -12.16 -5.37
C GLY A 103 -19.73 -13.37 -4.44
N ASN A 104 -20.65 -14.32 -4.63
CA ASN A 104 -20.65 -15.62 -3.93
C ASN A 104 -20.34 -16.78 -4.91
N PRO A 105 -19.09 -16.93 -5.39
CA PRO A 105 -18.72 -18.06 -6.22
C PRO A 105 -18.75 -19.34 -5.39
N CYS A 106 -19.38 -20.40 -5.92
CA CYS A 106 -19.44 -21.74 -5.32
C CYS A 106 -18.10 -22.28 -4.79
N GLY A 107 -16.97 -21.84 -5.37
CA GLY A 107 -15.64 -22.36 -5.11
C GLY A 107 -14.64 -21.33 -4.59
N GLY A 108 -15.11 -20.17 -4.10
CA GLY A 108 -14.21 -19.04 -3.83
C GLY A 108 -13.64 -18.43 -5.12
N SER A 109 -12.73 -17.48 -4.98
CA SER A 109 -12.05 -16.83 -6.09
C SER A 109 -10.57 -16.73 -5.79
N VAL A 110 -9.75 -16.89 -6.81
CA VAL A 110 -8.34 -16.53 -6.75
C VAL A 110 -8.13 -15.38 -7.72
N VAL A 111 -7.39 -14.37 -7.30
CA VAL A 111 -7.17 -13.17 -8.09
C VAL A 111 -5.69 -13.05 -8.42
N GLY A 112 -5.38 -13.08 -9.71
CA GLY A 112 -4.09 -12.69 -10.24
C GLY A 112 -4.02 -11.18 -10.40
N LEU A 113 -2.95 -10.57 -9.91
CA LEU A 113 -2.75 -9.12 -9.96
C LEU A 113 -1.48 -8.78 -10.72
N GLU A 114 -1.56 -7.77 -11.58
CA GLU A 114 -0.39 -7.16 -12.20
C GLU A 114 -0.48 -5.63 -12.15
N LEU A 115 0.63 -4.98 -11.83
CA LEU A 115 0.78 -3.54 -11.77
C LEU A 115 1.41 -3.06 -13.08
N ILE A 116 0.69 -2.23 -13.81
CA ILE A 116 1.14 -1.63 -15.07
C ILE A 116 1.42 -0.16 -14.79
N LEU A 117 2.71 0.18 -14.85
CA LEU A 117 3.18 1.53 -14.56
C LEU A 117 3.27 2.36 -15.84
N PRO A 118 2.95 3.66 -15.78
CA PRO A 118 3.20 4.56 -16.89
C PRO A 118 4.71 4.70 -17.13
N PRO A 119 5.15 5.05 -18.34
CA PRO A 119 6.57 5.25 -18.63
C PRO A 119 7.20 6.26 -17.66
N GLY A 120 8.37 5.92 -17.13
CA GLY A 120 9.08 6.75 -16.16
C GLY A 120 8.49 6.75 -14.75
N VAL A 121 7.74 5.69 -14.40
CA VAL A 121 7.42 5.33 -13.02
C VAL A 121 7.89 3.90 -12.78
N GLU A 122 8.53 3.67 -11.64
CA GLU A 122 9.10 2.38 -11.25
C GLU A 122 8.79 2.07 -9.78
N THR A 123 8.92 0.80 -9.38
CA THR A 123 8.77 0.41 -7.97
C THR A 123 9.97 0.89 -7.15
N ALA A 124 9.71 1.46 -5.98
CA ALA A 124 10.72 1.97 -5.06
C ALA A 124 10.89 1.11 -3.80
N VAL A 125 10.50 -0.17 -3.91
CA VAL A 125 10.43 -1.11 -2.78
C VAL A 125 11.82 -1.33 -2.16
N SER A 126 11.90 -1.11 -0.86
CA SER A 126 13.12 -1.25 -0.07
C SER A 126 12.77 -1.52 1.40
N ALA A 127 13.78 -1.69 2.25
CA ALA A 127 13.56 -1.79 3.69
C ALA A 127 12.98 -0.49 4.30
N ASN A 128 13.27 0.67 3.69
CA ASN A 128 12.74 1.96 4.12
C ASN A 128 11.34 2.24 3.55
N ASN A 129 11.06 1.69 2.36
CA ASN A 129 9.76 1.80 1.68
C ASN A 129 9.22 0.39 1.41
N PRO A 130 8.64 -0.28 2.41
CA PRO A 130 8.13 -1.63 2.23
C PRO A 130 6.75 -1.61 1.55
N THR A 131 6.40 -2.71 0.88
CA THR A 131 5.03 -2.96 0.45
C THR A 131 4.16 -3.28 1.66
N PHE A 132 2.92 -2.80 1.69
CA PHE A 132 1.94 -3.17 2.70
C PHE A 132 0.74 -3.86 2.08
N CYS A 133 0.15 -4.84 2.77
CA CYS A 133 -0.96 -5.63 2.25
C CYS A 133 -1.86 -5.99 3.41
N PHE A 134 -3.10 -5.59 3.32
CA PHE A 134 -4.10 -5.79 4.35
C PHE A 134 -5.32 -6.44 3.75
N ALA A 135 -6.01 -7.23 4.56
CA ALA A 135 -7.28 -7.78 4.18
C ALA A 135 -8.33 -7.56 5.25
N ILE A 136 -9.58 -7.51 4.83
CA ILE A 136 -10.73 -7.74 5.70
C ILE A 136 -11.23 -9.14 5.39
N LEU A 137 -11.19 -10.01 6.40
CA LEU A 137 -11.69 -11.37 6.31
C LEU A 137 -13.17 -11.40 6.69
N PRO A 138 -14.02 -12.15 5.97
CA PRO A 138 -15.39 -12.38 6.42
C PRO A 138 -15.37 -13.28 7.67
N ASN A 139 -16.00 -12.84 8.75
CA ASN A 139 -16.26 -13.60 9.99
C ASN A 139 -15.01 -14.11 10.76
N PRO A 140 -14.49 -13.35 11.74
CA PRO A 140 -14.89 -12.01 12.14
C PRO A 140 -14.40 -10.95 11.16
N ASP A 141 -15.20 -9.89 10.98
CA ASP A 141 -14.87 -8.69 10.20
C ASP A 141 -13.74 -7.90 10.89
N ARG A 142 -12.49 -8.29 10.59
CA ARG A 142 -11.28 -7.73 11.19
C ARG A 142 -10.24 -7.42 10.13
N LEU A 143 -9.48 -6.36 10.39
CA LEU A 143 -8.27 -6.05 9.63
C LEU A 143 -7.21 -7.12 9.92
N HIS A 144 -6.68 -7.71 8.85
CA HIS A 144 -5.66 -8.73 8.90
C HIS A 144 -4.43 -8.23 8.14
N ASP A 145 -3.27 -8.26 8.81
CA ASP A 145 -1.99 -7.95 8.19
C ASP A 145 -1.54 -9.18 7.39
N MET A 146 -1.58 -9.06 6.08
CA MET A 146 -1.23 -10.16 5.18
C MET A 146 0.27 -10.41 5.15
N ASP A 147 1.12 -9.49 5.60
CA ASP A 147 2.57 -9.71 5.67
C ASP A 147 2.94 -10.68 6.81
N ALA A 148 2.19 -10.61 7.90
CA ALA A 148 2.31 -11.52 9.04
C ALA A 148 1.71 -12.91 8.76
N ASP A 149 0.92 -13.08 7.70
CA ASP A 149 0.19 -14.31 7.41
C ASP A 149 1.10 -15.44 6.88
N PRO A 150 1.04 -16.67 7.42
CA PRO A 150 1.92 -17.78 7.03
C PRO A 150 1.81 -18.18 5.55
N ASP A 151 0.62 -18.06 4.94
CA ASP A 151 0.36 -18.49 3.56
C ASP A 151 0.57 -17.36 2.54
N TYR A 152 0.50 -16.11 3.00
CA TYR A 152 0.61 -14.92 2.15
C TYR A 152 1.97 -14.21 2.26
N GLY A 153 2.08 -13.02 2.83
CA GLY A 153 3.28 -12.20 2.76
C GLY A 153 3.23 -11.16 1.64
N CYS A 154 3.67 -9.94 1.93
CA CYS A 154 3.69 -8.87 0.93
C CYS A 154 4.80 -9.06 -0.11
N PRO A 155 4.54 -8.74 -1.39
CA PRO A 155 5.57 -8.82 -2.41
C PRO A 155 6.69 -7.82 -2.16
N THR A 156 7.92 -8.32 -2.19
CA THR A 156 9.15 -7.52 -2.16
C THR A 156 9.84 -7.46 -3.52
N THR A 157 9.40 -8.30 -4.46
CA THR A 157 9.91 -8.36 -5.84
C THR A 157 8.74 -8.48 -6.80
N PHE A 158 8.94 -7.94 -8.01
CA PHE A 158 7.87 -7.75 -8.99
C PHE A 158 8.35 -8.24 -10.36
N PRO A 159 8.35 -9.57 -10.60
CA PRO A 159 8.75 -10.10 -11.89
C PRO A 159 7.76 -9.69 -12.98
N GLN A 160 8.21 -9.70 -14.23
CA GLN A 160 7.33 -9.44 -15.37
C GLN A 160 6.22 -10.51 -15.44
N GLY A 161 4.98 -10.04 -15.48
CA GLY A 161 3.76 -10.82 -15.69
C GLY A 161 3.35 -10.84 -17.17
N LEU A 162 2.05 -11.01 -17.44
CA LEU A 162 1.53 -11.08 -18.81
C LEU A 162 1.52 -9.71 -19.50
N GLU A 163 1.16 -8.66 -18.77
CA GLU A 163 1.06 -7.27 -19.25
C GLU A 163 1.88 -6.31 -18.40
N GLY A 164 1.92 -6.53 -17.08
CA GLY A 164 2.62 -5.66 -16.13
C GLY A 164 3.52 -6.42 -15.17
N LEU A 165 3.85 -5.78 -14.07
CA LEU A 165 4.61 -6.35 -12.96
C LEU A 165 3.71 -7.24 -12.11
N ALA A 166 4.02 -8.53 -12.00
CA ALA A 166 3.20 -9.48 -11.25
C ALA A 166 3.25 -9.19 -9.74
N VAL A 167 2.08 -9.00 -9.12
CA VAL A 167 1.93 -8.72 -7.68
C VAL A 167 1.47 -10.01 -6.99
N ARG A 168 2.43 -10.83 -6.57
CA ARG A 168 2.20 -12.17 -6.02
C ARG A 168 2.47 -12.20 -4.51
N PRO A 169 1.70 -12.96 -3.71
CA PRO A 169 2.03 -13.19 -2.31
C PRO A 169 3.40 -13.87 -2.18
N LEU A 170 4.22 -13.42 -1.22
CA LEU A 170 5.59 -13.88 -1.06
C LEU A 170 5.70 -15.38 -0.72
N ARG A 171 4.74 -15.92 0.04
CA ARG A 171 4.72 -17.29 0.57
C ARG A 171 3.78 -18.21 -0.22
N GLY A 172 3.47 -17.87 -1.46
CA GLY A 172 2.77 -18.74 -2.40
C GLY A 172 1.26 -18.53 -2.49
N GLY A 173 0.64 -17.85 -1.53
CA GLY A 173 -0.78 -17.48 -1.57
C GLY A 173 -1.71 -18.68 -1.49
N PHE A 174 -2.92 -18.53 -2.02
CA PHE A 174 -3.95 -19.56 -1.90
C PHE A 174 -3.50 -20.88 -2.56
N GLN A 175 -3.34 -21.94 -1.77
CA GLN A 175 -2.93 -23.27 -2.22
C GLN A 175 -1.67 -23.27 -3.11
N ASN A 176 -0.69 -22.40 -2.81
CA ASN A 176 0.55 -22.22 -3.60
C ASN A 176 0.33 -21.79 -5.06
N SER A 177 -0.82 -21.21 -5.40
CA SER A 177 -1.14 -20.77 -6.77
C SER A 177 -0.46 -19.47 -7.18
N SER A 178 0.26 -18.80 -6.27
CA SER A 178 0.78 -17.43 -6.43
C SER A 178 -0.31 -16.37 -6.65
N ALA A 179 -1.57 -16.69 -6.35
CA ALA A 179 -2.72 -15.79 -6.46
C ALA A 179 -3.29 -15.44 -5.09
N TRP A 180 -4.01 -14.32 -5.04
CA TRP A 180 -4.68 -13.84 -3.84
C TRP A 180 -6.02 -14.54 -3.69
N GLY A 181 -6.16 -15.38 -2.66
CA GLY A 181 -7.43 -16.03 -2.35
C GLY A 181 -8.42 -14.99 -1.81
N MET A 182 -9.58 -14.89 -2.44
CA MET A 182 -10.65 -13.98 -2.05
C MET A 182 -11.96 -14.76 -1.97
N ALA A 183 -12.52 -14.84 -0.75
CA ALA A 183 -13.87 -15.37 -0.51
C ALA A 183 -14.91 -14.24 -0.57
N GLN A 184 -16.19 -14.59 -0.58
CA GLN A 184 -17.26 -13.59 -0.50
C GLN A 184 -17.10 -12.71 0.74
N GLY A 185 -17.21 -11.39 0.57
CA GLY A 185 -17.05 -10.40 1.64
C GLY A 185 -15.60 -10.09 2.00
N PHE A 186 -14.64 -10.70 1.30
CA PHE A 186 -13.21 -10.39 1.47
C PHE A 186 -12.89 -9.05 0.81
N TRP A 187 -12.13 -8.22 1.53
CA TRP A 187 -11.48 -7.05 0.96
C TRP A 187 -9.97 -7.17 1.02
N LEU A 188 -9.29 -6.65 0.02
CA LEU A 188 -7.83 -6.62 -0.10
C LEU A 188 -7.39 -5.19 -0.39
N GLU A 189 -6.41 -4.69 0.33
CA GLU A 189 -5.72 -3.45 0.00
C GLU A 189 -4.22 -3.69 -0.04
N ILE A 190 -3.59 -3.41 -1.18
CA ILE A 190 -2.15 -3.54 -1.38
C ILE A 190 -1.58 -2.16 -1.68
N LEU A 191 -0.57 -1.74 -0.94
CA LEU A 191 0.14 -0.48 -1.08
C LEU A 191 1.57 -0.77 -1.56
N ILE A 192 1.94 -0.30 -2.75
CA ILE A 192 3.28 -0.46 -3.32
C ILE A 192 3.94 0.92 -3.46
N PRO A 193 5.15 1.11 -2.91
CA PRO A 193 5.90 2.34 -3.12
C PRO A 193 6.44 2.40 -4.54
N LEU A 194 6.26 3.56 -5.15
CA LEU A 194 6.67 3.93 -6.49
C LEU A 194 7.58 5.15 -6.43
N ARG A 195 8.33 5.35 -7.51
CA ARG A 195 9.13 6.55 -7.76
C ARG A 195 8.99 6.93 -9.23
N ALA A 196 8.84 8.21 -9.48
CA ALA A 196 8.84 8.74 -10.84
C ALA A 196 10.22 9.25 -11.22
N THR A 197 10.66 8.93 -12.44
CA THR A 197 11.92 9.41 -13.04
C THR A 197 11.69 10.56 -14.03
N GLN A 198 10.43 10.88 -14.33
CA GLN A 198 10.03 12.02 -15.17
C GLN A 198 8.66 12.57 -14.76
N VAL A 199 8.34 13.78 -15.24
CA VAL A 199 7.05 14.45 -15.05
C VAL A 199 5.92 13.59 -15.62
N GLN A 200 4.81 13.49 -14.88
CA GLN A 200 3.57 12.86 -15.34
C GLN A 200 2.47 13.93 -15.41
N LEU A 201 1.84 14.05 -16.57
CA LEU A 201 0.85 15.10 -16.85
C LEU A 201 -0.61 14.60 -16.73
N GLY A 202 -0.83 13.38 -16.25
CA GLY A 202 -2.16 12.75 -16.21
C GLY A 202 -2.62 12.13 -17.54
N ASN A 203 -1.75 12.07 -18.54
CA ASN A 203 -2.05 11.45 -19.84
C ASN A 203 -1.79 9.94 -19.87
N GLN A 204 -1.22 9.40 -18.80
CA GLN A 204 -0.96 7.98 -18.59
C GLN A 204 -1.44 7.60 -17.19
N SER A 205 -1.81 6.34 -17.01
CA SER A 205 -2.42 5.87 -15.77
C SER A 205 -1.53 4.83 -15.07
N ILE A 206 -1.56 4.85 -13.74
CA ILE A 206 -1.22 3.66 -12.95
C ILE A 206 -2.41 2.71 -13.08
N ARG A 207 -2.16 1.50 -13.60
CA ARG A 207 -3.22 0.53 -13.87
C ARG A 207 -2.93 -0.77 -13.17
N TRP A 208 -3.98 -1.40 -12.67
CA TRP A 208 -3.93 -2.71 -12.05
C TRP A 208 -4.77 -3.67 -12.88
N ARG A 209 -4.11 -4.62 -13.51
CA ARG A 209 -4.76 -5.75 -14.17
C ARG A 209 -5.21 -6.72 -13.10
N VAL A 210 -6.51 -6.96 -13.04
CA VAL A 210 -7.16 -7.86 -12.08
C VAL A 210 -7.75 -9.02 -12.85
N ASN A 211 -7.29 -10.23 -12.56
CA ASN A 211 -7.78 -11.46 -13.16
C ASN A 211 -8.44 -12.33 -12.09
N PRO A 212 -9.78 -12.23 -11.91
CA PRO A 212 -10.49 -12.98 -10.88
C PRO A 212 -10.86 -14.42 -11.29
N GLY A 213 -10.56 -14.81 -12.53
CA GLY A 213 -10.89 -16.13 -13.07
C GLY A 213 -10.44 -16.31 -14.52
N ILE A 214 -10.69 -17.52 -15.05
CA ILE A 214 -10.37 -17.88 -16.42
C ILE A 214 -11.16 -17.00 -17.38
N ALA A 215 -10.47 -16.38 -18.34
CA ALA A 215 -11.03 -15.47 -19.35
C ALA A 215 -11.75 -14.22 -18.80
N GLU A 216 -11.58 -13.90 -17.52
CA GLU A 216 -12.06 -12.65 -16.93
C GLU A 216 -10.88 -11.74 -16.60
N VAL A 217 -10.90 -10.52 -17.10
CA VAL A 217 -9.90 -9.50 -16.78
C VAL A 217 -10.57 -8.14 -16.73
N GLY A 218 -10.14 -7.32 -15.80
CA GLY A 218 -10.51 -5.91 -15.72
C GLY A 218 -9.34 -5.08 -15.24
N TYR A 219 -9.52 -3.77 -15.32
CA TYR A 219 -8.47 -2.80 -15.02
C TYR A 219 -9.04 -1.75 -14.06
N ALA A 220 -8.43 -1.66 -12.88
CA ALA A 220 -8.58 -0.48 -12.04
C ALA A 220 -7.48 0.51 -12.42
N GLU A 221 -7.84 1.76 -12.68
CA GLU A 221 -6.86 2.76 -13.13
C GLU A 221 -7.08 4.15 -12.54
N VAL A 222 -5.96 4.88 -12.41
CA VAL A 222 -5.93 6.27 -11.97
C VAL A 222 -4.90 7.05 -12.81
N PRO A 223 -5.26 8.22 -13.37
CA PRO A 223 -4.30 9.06 -14.08
C PRO A 223 -3.17 9.50 -13.14
N ALA A 224 -1.92 9.34 -13.58
CA ALA A 224 -0.74 9.66 -12.78
C ALA A 224 -0.32 11.12 -12.99
N PHE A 225 -0.11 11.85 -11.90
CA PHE A 225 0.40 13.22 -11.92
C PHE A 225 1.64 13.30 -11.05
N VAL A 226 2.74 13.79 -11.62
CA VAL A 226 4.02 13.96 -10.95
C VAL A 226 4.59 15.27 -11.44
N ASN A 227 4.88 16.18 -10.52
CA ASN A 227 5.38 17.50 -10.84
C ASN A 227 6.90 17.46 -11.13
N GLY A 228 7.41 18.52 -11.76
CA GLY A 228 8.82 18.65 -12.10
C GLY A 228 9.70 19.21 -10.98
N ASP A 229 9.16 19.37 -9.77
CA ASP A 229 9.92 19.94 -8.67
C ASP A 229 11.01 18.95 -8.23
N VAL A 230 12.19 19.44 -7.88
CA VAL A 230 13.23 18.64 -7.23
C VAL A 230 13.16 18.97 -5.75
N LEU A 231 12.45 18.12 -5.01
CA LEU A 231 12.31 18.29 -3.57
C LEU A 231 13.43 17.52 -2.86
N PHE A 232 14.35 18.23 -2.23
CA PHE A 232 15.31 17.66 -1.29
C PHE A 232 14.56 17.35 0.03
N ARG A 233 13.78 16.27 0.03
CA ARG A 233 13.12 15.76 1.23
C ARG A 233 13.92 14.62 1.80
N ASP A 234 14.02 14.58 3.12
CA ASP A 234 14.38 13.35 3.81
C ASP A 234 13.25 12.33 3.59
N GLU A 235 13.62 11.06 3.45
CA GLU A 235 12.78 9.96 3.01
C GLU A 235 11.54 9.82 3.91
N MET A 236 10.39 10.37 3.49
CA MET A 236 9.09 10.22 4.14
C MET A 236 9.06 10.33 5.69
N GLU A 237 9.94 11.13 6.31
CA GLU A 237 9.98 11.20 7.77
C GLU A 237 8.61 11.67 8.31
N ASN A 238 7.96 10.80 9.10
CA ASN A 238 6.69 11.03 9.81
C ASN A 238 5.42 11.21 8.96
N THR A 239 5.36 10.66 7.75
CA THR A 239 4.07 10.57 7.02
C THR A 239 3.21 9.39 7.50
N LEU A 240 1.91 9.63 7.65
CA LEU A 240 0.90 8.61 7.93
C LEU A 240 0.13 8.29 6.63
N LEU A 241 0.15 7.01 6.24
CA LEU A 241 -0.76 6.48 5.22
C LEU A 241 -2.03 5.99 5.92
N LEU A 242 -3.19 6.43 5.44
CA LEU A 242 -4.48 5.94 5.90
C LEU A 242 -4.85 4.71 5.07
N LEU A 243 -5.33 3.63 5.69
CA LEU A 243 -5.86 2.49 4.95
C LEU A 243 -7.29 2.78 4.52
N ASP A 244 -7.58 2.68 3.23
CA ASP A 244 -8.94 2.88 2.72
C ASP A 244 -9.87 1.77 3.22
N LEU A 245 -9.35 0.56 3.51
CA LEU A 245 -10.11 -0.49 4.21
C LEU A 245 -10.69 -0.03 5.55
N CYS A 246 -10.04 0.91 6.23
CA CYS A 246 -10.54 1.45 7.50
C CYS A 246 -11.66 2.47 7.33
N THR A 247 -12.03 2.81 6.10
CA THR A 247 -13.17 3.69 5.77
C THR A 247 -14.42 2.92 5.34
N VAL A 248 -14.32 1.60 5.21
CA VAL A 248 -15.46 0.72 4.92
C VAL A 248 -16.48 0.81 6.07
N ASN A 249 -17.77 0.69 5.77
CA ASN A 249 -18.85 0.74 6.75
C ASN A 249 -19.60 -0.60 6.82
N PRO A 250 -19.67 -1.27 7.99
CA PRO A 250 -19.03 -0.89 9.25
C PRO A 250 -17.50 -0.94 9.17
N ALA A 251 -16.83 -0.12 9.99
CA ALA A 251 -15.38 -0.15 10.08
C ALA A 251 -14.94 -1.48 10.69
N PRO A 252 -13.97 -2.20 10.09
CA PRO A 252 -13.54 -3.50 10.58
C PRO A 252 -12.79 -3.34 11.92
N GLN A 253 -12.81 -4.39 12.74
CA GLN A 253 -12.06 -4.39 14.00
C GLN A 253 -10.54 -4.29 13.73
N GLY A 254 -9.84 -3.40 14.44
CA GLY A 254 -8.38 -3.20 14.30
C GLY A 254 -7.98 -2.01 13.43
N CYS A 255 -8.97 -1.38 12.78
CA CYS A 255 -8.90 0.04 12.48
C CYS A 255 -8.98 0.85 13.78
#